data_AF-A0A918GEA6-F1
#
_entry.id   AF-A0A918GEA6-F1
#
_cell.length_a   1.000
_cell.length_b   1.000
_cell.length_c   1.000
_cell.angle_alpha   90.00
_cell.angle_beta   90.00
_cell.angle_gamma   90.00
#
_symmetry.space_group_name_H-M   'P 1'
#
loop_
_entity.id
_entity.type
_entity.pdbx_description
1 polymer ?
#
loop_
_entity_poly.entity_id
_entity_poly.type
_entity_poly.pdbx_seq_one_letter_code
_entity_poly.pdbx_strand_id
1 'polypeptide(L)'
;MNFWGARAASLAVPLGIGLLLGLTGPVAEHWGGSPGVAVGAVFTGGWPWACYAFLVGYFRRSKIESVVLASLGLAIGVVTYYLTKGTLASLEGLDSSGAGSSGIALWGVLAFFFGAPLGLLGNVAQVPGIGGLGFRLLVPLVAFYETSMRLETESRGPSQVVLGTWTTVRFTAVAVAVALVGHTVWGWWRSRRTRSAGVGIG
;
A
#
# COMPACT_ATOMS: atom_id res chain seq x y z
N MET A 1 -32.59 -6.28 1.35
CA MET A 1 -31.18 -5.84 1.22
C MET A 1 -30.65 -6.30 -0.14
N ASN A 2 -30.34 -5.37 -1.05
CA ASN A 2 -30.01 -5.70 -2.44
C ASN A 2 -28.60 -6.32 -2.53
N PHE A 3 -28.54 -7.65 -2.55
CA PHE A 3 -27.33 -8.45 -2.71
C PHE A 3 -26.47 -8.01 -3.92
N TRP A 4 -27.11 -7.54 -4.98
CA TRP A 4 -26.44 -7.02 -6.17
C TRP A 4 -25.69 -5.72 -5.93
N GLY A 5 -26.29 -4.77 -5.20
CA GLY A 5 -25.65 -3.51 -4.85
C GLY A 5 -24.44 -3.71 -3.92
N ALA A 6 -24.55 -4.63 -2.96
CA ALA A 6 -23.44 -4.97 -2.07
C ALA A 6 -22.26 -5.63 -2.82
N ARG A 7 -22.55 -6.49 -3.81
CA ARG A 7 -21.51 -7.09 -4.66
C ARG A 7 -20.86 -6.06 -5.59
N ALA A 8 -21.65 -5.21 -6.23
CA ALA A 8 -21.13 -4.15 -7.09
C ALA A 8 -20.25 -3.16 -6.32
N ALA A 9 -20.70 -2.70 -5.15
CA ALA A 9 -19.91 -1.83 -4.28
C ALA A 9 -18.61 -2.53 -3.82
N SER A 10 -18.71 -3.80 -3.45
CA SER A 10 -17.55 -4.61 -3.07
C SER A 10 -16.49 -4.67 -4.17
N LEU A 11 -16.87 -4.71 -5.46
CA LEU A 11 -15.93 -4.70 -6.59
C LEU A 11 -15.46 -3.30 -6.98
N ALA A 12 -16.33 -2.29 -6.90
CA ALA A 12 -16.03 -0.93 -7.32
C ALA A 12 -15.13 -0.17 -6.33
N VAL A 13 -15.31 -0.40 -5.02
CA VAL A 13 -14.53 0.26 -3.96
C VAL A 13 -13.02 0.12 -4.14
N PRO A 14 -12.42 -1.08 -4.30
CA PRO A 14 -10.97 -1.19 -4.47
C PRO A 14 -10.48 -0.45 -5.70
N LEU A 15 -11.20 -0.54 -6.83
CA LEU A 15 -10.84 0.18 -8.06
C LEU A 15 -10.90 1.70 -7.87
N GLY A 16 -11.94 2.19 -7.20
CA GLY A 16 -12.09 3.60 -6.85
C GLY A 16 -10.99 4.09 -5.91
N ILE A 17 -10.60 3.29 -4.92
CA ILE A 17 -9.46 3.62 -4.04
C ILE A 17 -8.16 3.67 -4.85
N GLY A 18 -7.95 2.72 -5.78
CA GLY A 18 -6.79 2.74 -6.67
C GLY A 18 -6.73 4.02 -7.52
N LEU A 19 -7.85 4.43 -8.10
CA LEU A 19 -7.99 5.70 -8.81
C LEU A 19 -7.63 6.90 -7.92
N LEU A 20 -8.23 6.99 -6.73
CA LEU A 20 -7.95 8.08 -5.79
C LEU A 20 -6.48 8.12 -5.38
N LEU A 21 -5.86 6.95 -5.15
CA LEU A 21 -4.45 6.82 -4.86
C LEU A 21 -3.59 7.42 -5.99
N GLY A 22 -3.95 7.10 -7.24
CA GLY A 22 -3.30 7.63 -8.44
C GLY A 22 -3.41 9.14 -8.58
N LEU A 23 -4.55 9.72 -8.20
CA LEU A 23 -4.75 11.17 -8.24
C LEU A 23 -3.99 11.90 -7.12
N THR A 24 -3.88 11.29 -5.95
CA THR A 24 -3.42 11.99 -4.73
C THR A 24 -2.00 12.55 -4.86
N GLY A 25 -1.07 11.76 -5.40
CA GLY A 25 0.33 12.20 -5.56
C GLY A 25 0.49 13.42 -6.48
N PRO A 26 0.11 13.31 -7.76
CA PRO A 26 0.29 14.39 -8.73
C PRO A 26 -0.51 15.65 -8.37
N VAL A 27 -1.72 15.49 -7.84
CA VAL A 27 -2.51 16.63 -7.38
C VAL A 27 -1.81 17.30 -6.19
N ALA A 28 -1.37 16.56 -5.17
CA ALA A 28 -0.69 17.18 -4.04
C ALA A 28 0.62 17.89 -4.43
N GLU A 29 1.37 17.33 -5.38
CA GLU A 29 2.58 17.97 -5.93
C GLU A 29 2.25 19.30 -6.64
N HIS A 30 1.18 19.34 -7.45
CA HIS A 30 0.78 20.53 -8.21
C HIS A 30 0.29 21.69 -7.32
N TRP A 31 -0.46 21.40 -6.25
CA TRP A 31 -0.91 22.44 -5.31
C TRP A 31 0.23 22.99 -4.44
N GLY A 32 1.37 22.28 -4.42
CA GLY A 32 2.62 22.75 -3.81
C GLY A 32 2.60 22.86 -2.28
N GLY A 33 3.59 23.59 -1.75
CA GLY A 33 3.79 23.77 -0.31
C GLY A 33 4.34 22.54 0.42
N SER A 34 4.62 22.70 1.71
CA SER A 34 5.21 21.62 2.52
C SER A 34 4.34 20.35 2.59
N PRO A 35 2.99 20.42 2.71
CA PRO A 35 2.15 19.22 2.65
C PRO A 35 2.20 18.53 1.28
N GLY A 36 2.20 19.29 0.19
CA GLY A 36 2.28 18.74 -1.17
C GLY A 36 3.58 17.99 -1.41
N VAL A 37 4.71 18.57 -1.00
CA VAL A 37 6.04 17.94 -1.06
C VAL A 37 6.09 16.67 -0.21
N ALA A 38 5.50 16.68 0.99
CA ALA A 38 5.45 15.48 1.85
C ALA A 38 4.61 14.36 1.22
N VAL A 39 3.44 14.69 0.67
CA VAL A 39 2.56 13.72 0.00
C VAL A 39 3.25 13.16 -1.25
N GLY A 40 3.86 14.01 -2.09
CA GLY A 40 4.68 13.56 -3.22
C GLY A 40 5.82 12.62 -2.78
N ALA A 41 6.53 12.96 -1.70
CA ALA A 41 7.59 12.12 -1.14
C ALA A 41 7.11 10.74 -0.67
N VAL A 42 5.86 10.62 -0.23
CA VAL A 42 5.23 9.34 0.11
C VAL A 42 4.87 8.55 -1.15
N PHE A 43 4.15 9.18 -2.10
CA PHE A 43 3.60 8.50 -3.27
C PHE A 43 4.60 8.19 -4.39
N THR A 44 5.76 8.85 -4.37
CA THR A 44 6.93 8.42 -5.16
C THR A 44 7.50 7.10 -4.64
N GLY A 45 7.22 6.74 -3.39
CA GLY A 45 7.52 5.44 -2.79
C GLY A 45 6.78 4.30 -3.49
N GLY A 46 7.40 3.12 -3.62
CA GLY A 46 6.72 1.88 -4.03
C GLY A 46 5.88 1.27 -2.90
N TRP A 47 6.23 1.52 -1.65
CA TRP A 47 5.55 0.95 -0.48
C TRP A 47 4.04 1.30 -0.35
N PRO A 48 3.52 2.50 -0.69
CA PRO A 48 2.09 2.78 -0.58
C PRO A 48 1.28 2.00 -1.63
N TRP A 49 1.84 1.83 -2.82
CA TRP A 49 1.29 1.00 -3.90
C TRP A 49 1.24 -0.47 -3.48
N ALA A 50 2.31 -0.96 -2.86
CA ALA A 50 2.35 -2.32 -2.32
C ALA A 50 1.36 -2.50 -1.17
N CYS A 51 1.28 -1.52 -0.27
CA CYS A 51 0.31 -1.47 0.83
C CYS A 51 -1.12 -1.53 0.31
N TYR A 52 -1.45 -0.75 -0.71
CA TYR A 52 -2.76 -0.76 -1.34
C TYR A 52 -3.11 -2.16 -1.88
N ALA A 53 -2.25 -2.76 -2.70
CA ALA A 53 -2.52 -4.08 -3.28
C ALA A 53 -2.65 -5.16 -2.19
N PHE A 54 -1.81 -5.10 -1.16
CA PHE A 54 -1.89 -5.97 0.00
C PHE A 54 -3.21 -5.81 0.76
N LEU A 55 -3.64 -4.58 1.04
CA LEU A 55 -4.90 -4.31 1.74
C LEU A 55 -6.12 -4.76 0.92
N VAL A 56 -6.11 -4.52 -0.40
CA VAL A 56 -7.16 -5.04 -1.29
C VAL A 56 -7.28 -6.55 -1.13
N GLY A 57 -6.17 -7.28 -1.09
CA GLY A 57 -6.18 -8.72 -0.81
C GLY A 57 -6.62 -9.08 0.61
N TYR A 58 -6.16 -8.33 1.61
CA TYR A 58 -6.45 -8.55 3.03
C TYR A 58 -7.93 -8.43 3.39
N PHE A 59 -8.73 -7.70 2.62
CA PHE A 59 -10.18 -7.58 2.87
C PHE A 59 -11.04 -8.57 2.07
N ARG A 60 -10.44 -9.41 1.22
CA ARG A 60 -11.17 -10.35 0.35
C ARG A 60 -11.17 -11.74 0.92
N ARG A 61 -12.29 -12.45 0.81
CA ARG A 61 -12.36 -13.88 1.18
C ARG A 61 -11.87 -14.79 0.06
N SER A 62 -12.11 -14.41 -1.19
CA SER A 62 -11.69 -15.19 -2.36
C SER A 62 -10.27 -14.81 -2.81
N LYS A 63 -9.42 -15.82 -2.99
CA LYS A 63 -8.05 -15.64 -3.54
C LYS A 63 -8.09 -15.05 -4.95
N ILE A 64 -9.05 -15.48 -5.77
CA ILE A 64 -9.21 -14.99 -7.15
C ILE A 64 -9.60 -13.52 -7.13
N GLU A 65 -10.59 -13.14 -6.30
CA GLU A 65 -10.98 -11.73 -6.17
C GLU A 65 -9.82 -10.87 -5.65
N SER A 66 -9.03 -11.39 -4.71
CA SER A 66 -7.85 -10.71 -4.18
C SER A 66 -6.83 -10.38 -5.27
N VAL A 67 -6.49 -11.39 -6.08
CA VAL A 67 -5.53 -11.27 -7.18
C VAL A 67 -6.04 -10.30 -8.23
N VAL A 68 -7.27 -10.50 -8.71
CA VAL A 68 -7.84 -9.71 -9.81
C VAL A 68 -8.05 -8.26 -9.40
N LEU A 69 -8.64 -7.99 -8.23
CA LEU A 69 -8.93 -6.64 -7.79
C LEU A 69 -7.66 -5.87 -7.42
N ALA A 70 -6.67 -6.53 -6.82
CA ALA A 70 -5.40 -5.90 -6.52
C ALA A 70 -4.64 -5.55 -7.80
N SER A 71 -4.55 -6.46 -8.77
CA SER A 71 -3.94 -6.20 -10.09
C SER A 71 -4.64 -5.07 -10.85
N LEU A 72 -5.96 -5.14 -11.01
CA LEU A 72 -6.72 -4.14 -11.76
C LEU A 72 -6.68 -2.78 -11.06
N GLY A 73 -6.91 -2.76 -9.75
CA GLY A 73 -6.90 -1.53 -8.99
C GLY A 73 -5.54 -0.85 -8.95
N LEU A 74 -4.46 -1.64 -8.87
CA LEU A 74 -3.09 -1.13 -8.89
C LEU A 74 -2.72 -0.59 -10.28
N ALA A 75 -3.09 -1.31 -11.34
CA ALA A 75 -2.90 -0.85 -12.71
C ALA A 75 -3.66 0.45 -12.99
N ILE A 76 -4.92 0.55 -12.56
CA ILE A 76 -5.72 1.78 -12.68
C ILE A 76 -5.02 2.92 -11.96
N GLY A 77 -4.62 2.73 -10.69
CA GLY A 77 -3.96 3.78 -9.92
C GLY A 77 -2.66 4.27 -10.57
N VAL A 78 -1.82 3.36 -11.07
CA VAL A 78 -0.56 3.73 -11.74
C VAL A 78 -0.80 4.45 -13.07
N VAL A 79 -1.74 3.96 -13.89
CA VAL A 79 -2.12 4.63 -15.14
C VAL A 79 -2.65 6.03 -14.86
N THR A 80 -3.54 6.17 -13.87
CA THR A 80 -4.06 7.47 -13.45
C THR A 80 -2.96 8.39 -12.93
N TYR A 81 -2.03 7.89 -12.11
CA TYR A 81 -0.89 8.67 -11.62
C TYR A 81 -0.10 9.29 -12.77
N TYR A 82 0.33 8.49 -13.74
CA TYR A 82 1.13 9.02 -14.83
C TYR A 82 0.34 9.89 -15.81
N LEU A 83 -0.94 9.58 -16.07
CA LEU A 83 -1.80 10.44 -16.89
C LEU A 83 -1.98 11.81 -16.24
N THR A 84 -2.33 11.84 -14.95
CA THR A 84 -2.53 13.10 -14.22
C THR A 84 -1.22 13.88 -14.12
N LYS A 85 -0.11 13.20 -13.83
CA LYS A 85 1.23 13.82 -13.80
C LYS A 85 1.61 14.42 -15.15
N GLY A 86 1.37 13.70 -16.24
CA GLY A 86 1.64 14.18 -17.61
C GLY A 86 0.80 15.39 -17.99
N THR A 87 -0.50 15.37 -17.67
CA THR A 87 -1.41 16.49 -17.94
C THR A 87 -1.06 17.73 -17.12
N LEU A 88 -0.66 17.58 -15.86
CA LEU A 88 -0.25 18.71 -15.04
C LEU A 88 1.09 19.31 -15.51
N ALA A 89 2.05 18.45 -15.88
CA ALA A 89 3.32 18.89 -16.44
C ALA A 89 3.15 19.65 -17.77
N SER A 90 2.23 19.21 -18.64
CA SER A 90 1.97 19.92 -19.90
C SER A 90 1.29 21.27 -19.71
N LEU A 91 0.43 21.42 -18.70
CA LEU A 91 -0.15 22.70 -18.32
C LEU A 91 0.90 23.70 -17.79
N GLU A 92 1.95 23.19 -17.15
CA GLU A 92 3.08 23.98 -16.64
C GLU A 92 4.17 24.24 -17.70
N GLY A 93 4.01 23.74 -18.93
CA GLY A 93 4.99 23.89 -20.01
C GLY A 93 6.30 23.13 -19.78
N LEU A 94 6.29 22.12 -18.91
CA LEU A 94 7.44 21.28 -18.60
C LEU A 94 7.46 20.02 -19.46
N ASP A 95 8.65 19.59 -19.88
CA ASP A 95 8.81 18.32 -20.61
C ASP A 95 8.40 17.14 -19.73
N SER A 96 7.37 16.42 -20.17
CA SER A 96 6.77 15.28 -19.49
C SER A 96 7.58 13.99 -19.65
N SER A 97 8.91 14.07 -19.50
CA SER A 97 9.88 13.01 -19.80
C SER A 97 9.63 11.67 -19.07
N GLY A 98 8.85 11.67 -17.99
CA GLY A 98 8.40 10.47 -17.26
C GLY A 98 6.97 9.98 -17.56
N ALA A 99 6.15 10.75 -18.29
CA ALA A 99 4.75 10.44 -18.59
C ALA A 99 4.50 10.08 -20.07
N GLY A 100 5.57 9.82 -20.83
CA GLY A 100 5.45 9.29 -22.19
C GLY A 100 4.72 7.94 -22.19
N SER A 101 3.99 7.65 -23.28
CA SER A 101 3.19 6.43 -23.48
C SER A 101 3.93 5.13 -23.09
N SER A 102 5.25 5.08 -23.33
CA SER A 102 6.12 3.94 -22.96
C SER A 102 6.27 3.75 -21.44
N GLY A 103 6.38 4.83 -20.66
CA GLY A 103 6.47 4.75 -19.19
C GLY A 103 5.16 4.28 -18.57
N ILE A 104 4.03 4.81 -19.06
CA ILE A 104 2.69 4.40 -18.60
C ILE A 104 2.45 2.92 -18.88
N ALA A 105 2.79 2.46 -20.08
CA ALA A 105 2.63 1.06 -20.46
C ALA A 105 3.52 0.15 -19.60
N LEU A 106 4.80 0.49 -19.43
CA LEU A 106 5.72 -0.32 -18.63
C LEU A 106 5.27 -0.41 -17.16
N TRP A 107 5.03 0.74 -16.52
CA TRP A 107 4.65 0.76 -15.11
C TRP A 107 3.25 0.21 -14.87
N GLY A 108 2.31 0.43 -15.79
CA GLY A 108 0.98 -0.18 -15.73
C GLY A 108 1.03 -1.71 -15.84
N VAL A 109 1.86 -2.25 -16.74
CA VAL A 109 2.08 -3.70 -16.87
C VAL A 109 2.74 -4.26 -15.61
N LEU A 110 3.79 -3.63 -15.10
CA LEU A 110 4.44 -4.06 -13.86
C LEU A 110 3.45 -4.02 -12.68
N ALA A 111 2.65 -2.96 -12.55
CA ALA A 111 1.60 -2.84 -11.54
C ALA A 111 0.57 -3.97 -11.66
N PHE A 112 0.14 -4.31 -12.87
CA PHE A 112 -0.78 -5.41 -13.08
C PHE A 112 -0.17 -6.75 -12.62
N PHE A 113 1.07 -7.03 -13.00
CA PHE A 113 1.77 -8.28 -12.63
C PHE A 113 2.09 -8.37 -11.14
N PHE A 114 2.55 -7.29 -10.50
CA PHE A 114 2.89 -7.27 -9.08
C PHE A 114 1.66 -7.15 -8.17
N GLY A 115 0.54 -6.60 -8.65
CA GLY A 115 -0.70 -6.54 -7.88
C GLY A 115 -1.23 -7.94 -7.51
N ALA A 116 -1.05 -8.92 -8.40
CA ALA A 116 -1.50 -10.30 -8.19
C ALA A 116 -0.84 -10.99 -6.98
N PRO A 117 0.50 -11.10 -6.90
CA PRO A 117 1.16 -11.71 -5.76
C PRO A 117 0.93 -10.89 -4.48
N LEU A 118 0.93 -9.56 -4.54
CA LEU A 118 0.68 -8.72 -3.36
C LEU A 118 -0.74 -8.90 -2.80
N GLY A 119 -1.74 -8.94 -3.68
CA GLY A 119 -3.12 -9.25 -3.30
C GLY A 119 -3.26 -10.66 -2.71
N LEU A 120 -2.55 -11.65 -3.27
CA LEU A 120 -2.53 -13.00 -2.70
C LEU A 120 -1.91 -13.02 -1.30
N LEU A 121 -0.77 -12.36 -1.11
CA LEU A 121 -0.09 -12.27 0.19
C LEU A 121 -0.96 -11.56 1.24
N GLY A 122 -1.69 -10.52 0.83
CA GLY A 122 -2.70 -9.86 1.65
C GLY A 122 -3.81 -10.81 2.10
N ASN A 123 -4.33 -11.63 1.19
CA ASN A 123 -5.35 -12.63 1.52
C ASN A 123 -4.81 -13.68 2.50
N VAL A 124 -3.60 -14.20 2.27
CA VAL A 124 -2.96 -15.19 3.15
C VAL A 124 -2.65 -14.60 4.54
N ALA A 125 -2.40 -13.29 4.64
CA ALA A 125 -2.19 -12.61 5.91
C ALA A 125 -3.42 -12.63 6.84
N GLN A 126 -4.61 -13.01 6.36
CA GLN A 126 -5.78 -13.22 7.21
C GLN A 126 -5.64 -14.42 8.14
N VAL A 127 -4.75 -15.37 7.83
CA VAL A 127 -4.53 -16.57 8.67
C VAL A 127 -4.21 -16.15 10.11
N PRO A 128 -4.98 -16.59 11.12
CA PRO A 128 -4.74 -16.18 12.50
C PRO A 128 -3.46 -16.79 13.06
N GLY A 129 -2.84 -16.08 14.00
CA GLY A 129 -1.64 -16.53 14.71
C GLY A 129 -0.34 -16.22 13.97
N ILE A 130 0.71 -16.99 14.32
CA ILE A 130 2.09 -16.73 13.88
C ILE A 130 2.24 -16.90 12.35
N GLY A 131 1.48 -17.82 11.74
CA GLY A 131 1.53 -18.07 10.30
C GLY A 131 1.12 -16.86 9.44
N GLY A 132 0.13 -16.07 9.89
CA GLY A 132 -0.27 -14.84 9.18
C GLY A 132 0.59 -13.63 9.54
N LEU A 133 1.27 -13.65 10.69
CA LEU A 133 2.11 -12.53 11.14
C LEU A 133 3.23 -12.20 10.15
N GLY A 134 3.91 -13.22 9.61
CA GLY A 134 4.97 -13.01 8.62
C GLY A 134 4.50 -12.22 7.41
N PHE A 135 3.30 -12.54 6.89
CA PHE A 135 2.70 -11.82 5.77
C PHE A 135 2.24 -10.40 6.15
N ARG A 136 1.72 -10.20 7.37
CA ARG A 136 1.33 -8.86 7.87
C ARG A 136 2.51 -7.92 8.04
N LEU A 137 3.69 -8.46 8.34
CA LEU A 137 4.92 -7.68 8.48
C LEU A 137 5.52 -7.25 7.14
N LEU A 138 5.09 -7.84 6.02
CA LEU A 138 5.65 -7.54 4.70
C LEU A 138 5.54 -6.05 4.35
N VAL A 139 4.37 -5.44 4.50
CA VAL A 139 4.16 -4.01 4.18
C VAL A 139 5.00 -3.09 5.09
N PRO A 140 4.97 -3.23 6.44
CA PRO A 140 5.88 -2.48 7.31
C PRO A 140 7.36 -2.66 6.97
N LEU A 141 7.81 -3.88 6.64
CA LEU A 141 9.20 -4.15 6.28
C LEU A 141 9.60 -3.49 4.97
N VAL A 142 8.74 -3.54 3.94
CA VAL A 142 8.96 -2.87 2.65
C VAL A 142 9.04 -1.35 2.86
N ALA A 143 8.12 -0.77 3.63
CA ALA A 143 8.14 0.65 3.94
C ALA A 143 9.41 1.06 4.69
N PHE A 144 9.84 0.27 5.69
CA PHE A 144 11.07 0.51 6.43
C PHE A 144 12.31 0.42 5.53
N TYR A 145 12.40 -0.64 4.72
CA TYR A 145 13.54 -0.87 3.84
C TYR A 145 13.68 0.22 2.79
N GLU A 146 12.59 0.54 2.07
CA GLU A 146 12.61 1.56 1.02
C GLU A 146 12.95 2.94 1.58
N THR A 147 12.34 3.34 2.70
CA THR A 147 12.64 4.64 3.31
C THR A 147 14.05 4.70 3.88
N SER A 148 14.60 3.60 4.38
CA SER A 148 15.99 3.54 4.85
C SER A 148 16.97 3.68 3.69
N MET A 149 16.75 2.95 2.59
CA MET A 149 17.57 3.09 1.39
C MET A 149 17.56 4.53 0.86
N ARG A 150 16.38 5.14 0.73
CA ARG A 150 16.26 6.54 0.26
C ARG A 150 16.95 7.53 1.19
N LEU A 151 16.81 7.35 2.52
CA LEU A 151 17.50 8.19 3.50
C LEU A 151 19.02 8.06 3.39
N GLU A 152 19.55 6.88 3.07
CA GLU A 152 20.99 6.66 2.87
C GLU A 152 21.48 7.30 1.56
N THR A 153 20.83 6.99 0.44
CA THR A 153 21.23 7.43 -0.90
C THR A 153 21.01 8.91 -1.14
N GLU A 154 19.97 9.48 -0.52
CA GLU A 154 19.56 10.86 -0.73
C GLU A 154 19.79 11.70 0.52
N SER A 155 20.68 11.32 1.44
CA SER A 155 20.93 12.13 2.67
C SER A 155 21.44 13.57 2.42
N ARG A 156 21.83 13.94 1.20
CA ARG A 156 22.50 15.22 0.88
C ARG A 156 21.76 16.14 -0.13
N GLY A 157 20.58 15.76 -0.62
CA GLY A 157 19.89 16.46 -1.73
C GLY A 157 18.41 16.86 -1.54
N PRO A 158 17.57 16.13 -0.78
CA PRO A 158 16.17 16.45 -0.55
C PRO A 158 15.96 17.61 0.40
N SER A 159 14.80 18.27 0.27
CA SER A 159 14.36 19.26 1.24
C SER A 159 14.16 18.63 2.64
N GLN A 160 14.29 19.43 3.70
CA GLN A 160 14.08 18.99 5.08
C GLN A 160 12.71 18.31 5.29
N VAL A 161 11.70 18.72 4.51
CA VAL A 161 10.35 18.14 4.53
C VAL A 161 10.36 16.69 4.04
N VAL A 162 11.10 16.39 2.97
CA VAL A 162 11.22 15.03 2.42
C VAL A 162 11.93 14.10 3.40
N LEU A 163 13.05 14.56 3.98
CA LEU A 163 13.79 13.82 5.01
C LEU A 163 12.94 13.53 6.25
N GLY A 164 12.23 14.54 6.75
CA GLY A 164 11.30 14.39 7.87
C GLY A 164 10.16 13.41 7.57
N THR A 165 9.65 13.42 6.34
CA THR A 165 8.58 12.52 5.89
C THR A 165 9.05 11.06 5.88
N TRP A 166 10.17 10.75 5.22
CA TRP A 166 10.69 9.39 5.18
C TRP A 166 11.08 8.85 6.56
N THR A 167 11.66 9.71 7.40
CA THR A 167 11.96 9.37 8.79
C THR A 167 10.70 9.01 9.57
N THR A 168 9.63 9.80 9.41
CA THR A 168 8.33 9.55 10.04
C THR A 168 7.72 8.22 9.57
N VAL A 169 7.74 7.95 8.26
CA VAL A 169 7.27 6.68 7.69
C VAL A 169 8.06 5.50 8.27
N ARG A 170 9.39 5.61 8.36
CA ARG A 170 10.25 4.58 8.95
C ARG A 170 9.88 4.26 10.40
N PHE A 171 9.72 5.28 11.25
CA PHE A 171 9.33 5.08 12.65
C PHE A 171 7.91 4.52 12.77
N THR A 172 6.99 5.00 11.94
CA THR A 172 5.61 4.49 11.92
C THR A 172 5.58 3.02 11.51
N ALA A 173 6.38 2.62 10.53
CA ALA A 173 6.50 1.23 10.11
C ALA A 173 7.00 0.33 11.25
N VAL A 174 8.00 0.77 12.02
CA VAL A 174 8.48 0.06 13.21
C VAL A 174 7.38 -0.04 14.27
N ALA A 175 6.68 1.05 14.56
CA ALA A 175 5.60 1.06 15.54
C ALA A 175 4.46 0.09 15.16
N VAL A 176 4.06 0.08 13.88
CA VAL A 176 3.05 -0.85 13.36
C VAL A 176 3.54 -2.30 13.46
N ALA A 177 4.80 -2.57 13.12
CA ALA A 177 5.38 -3.91 13.25
C ALA A 177 5.35 -4.41 14.71
N VAL A 178 5.76 -3.57 15.66
CA VAL A 178 5.71 -3.89 17.11
C VAL A 178 4.27 -4.14 17.56
N ALA A 179 3.31 -3.30 17.13
CA ALA A 179 1.90 -3.49 17.46
C ALA A 179 1.35 -4.82 16.91
N LEU A 180 1.70 -5.21 15.68
CA LEU A 180 1.28 -6.48 15.07
C LEU A 180 1.86 -7.70 15.81
N VAL A 181 3.14 -7.65 16.19
CA VAL A 181 3.78 -8.71 16.97
C VAL A 181 3.13 -8.80 18.35
N GLY A 182 3.01 -7.67 19.06
CA GLY A 182 2.41 -7.60 20.38
C GLY A 182 0.99 -8.13 20.43
N HIS A 183 0.15 -7.74 19.45
CA HIS A 183 -1.22 -8.23 19.32
C HIS A 183 -1.26 -9.75 19.06
N THR A 184 -0.33 -10.26 18.26
CA THR A 184 -0.27 -11.70 17.94
C THR A 184 0.18 -12.53 19.13
N VAL A 185 1.21 -12.08 19.86
CA VAL A 185 1.70 -12.72 21.09
C VAL A 185 0.62 -12.70 22.17
N TRP A 186 -0.05 -11.56 22.34
CA TRP A 186 -1.14 -11.42 23.31
C TRP A 186 -2.32 -12.34 22.99
N GLY A 187 -2.73 -12.42 21.71
CA GLY A 187 -3.78 -13.32 21.27
C GLY A 187 -3.43 -14.80 21.48
N TRP A 188 -2.18 -15.18 21.19
CA TRP A 188 -1.68 -16.53 21.44
C TRP A 188 -1.65 -16.89 22.92
N TRP A 189 -1.21 -15.97 23.76
CA TRP A 189 -1.16 -16.17 25.21
C TRP A 189 -2.56 -16.28 25.83
N ARG A 190 -3.52 -15.46 25.40
CA ARG A 190 -4.93 -15.59 25.82
C ARG A 190 -5.52 -16.94 25.44
N SER A 191 -5.30 -17.41 24.22
CA SER A 191 -5.78 -18.72 23.75
C SER A 191 -5.15 -19.91 24.51
N ARG A 192 -3.93 -19.76 25.03
CA ARG A 192 -3.31 -20.78 25.90
C ARG A 192 -3.97 -20.82 27.27
N ARG A 193 -4.26 -19.66 27.88
CA ARG A 193 -4.90 -19.57 29.20
C ARG A 193 -6.30 -20.19 29.20
N THR A 194 -7.09 -19.96 28.17
CA THR A 194 -8.44 -20.55 28.06
C THR A 194 -8.40 -22.07 27.87
N ARG A 195 -7.42 -22.61 27.13
CA ARG A 195 -7.21 -24.06 27.02
C ARG A 195 -6.77 -24.71 28.34
N SER A 196 -5.89 -24.08 29.12
CA SER A 196 -5.50 -24.61 30.44
C SER A 196 -6.64 -24.57 31.46
N ALA A 197 -7.55 -23.59 31.37
CA ALA A 197 -8.70 -23.50 32.28
C ALA A 197 -9.80 -24.55 31.99
N GLY A 198 -9.88 -25.07 30.75
CA GLY A 198 -10.87 -26.08 30.35
C GLY A 198 -10.50 -27.54 30.64
N VAL A 199 -9.29 -27.81 31.14
CA VAL A 199 -8.79 -29.18 31.43
C VAL A 199 -8.98 -29.56 32.91
N GLY A 200 -9.63 -28.70 33.71
CA GLY A 200 -9.84 -28.91 35.15
C GLY A 200 -11.21 -29.47 35.55
N ILE A 201 -11.97 -30.09 34.63
CA ILE A 201 -13.22 -30.78 34.96
C ILE A 201 -13.18 -32.16 34.29
N GLY A 202 -12.43 -33.06 34.90
CA GLY A 202 -12.48 -34.50 34.67
C GLY A 202 -12.94 -35.18 35.94
#